data_AF-A0AA46NTQ1-F1
#
_entry.id   AF-A0AA46NTQ1-F1
#
_cell.length_a   1.000
_cell.length_b   1.000
_cell.length_c   1.000
_cell.angle_alpha   90.00
_cell.angle_beta   90.00
_cell.angle_gamma   90.00
#
_symmetry.space_group_name_H-M   'P 1'
#
loop_
_entity.id
_entity.type
_entity.pdbx_description
1 polymer ?
#
loop_
_entity_poly.entity_id
_entity_poly.type
_entity_poly.pdbx_seq_one_letter_code
_entity_poly.pdbx_strand_id
1 'polypeptide(L)'
;MKVFPSSEYTQIIRYTAYWVVASVMIGLISGLSSSLIFVCFDLANQTRISYPWLVYFLPFIGLLIGYLFYYYGTPIEKGTHLLIDEIHHPRAFIPKRMTPLVFFTAILTQIFGGSAGREAPAVQLSGALTDHITQAFRVPGDNRKIFLIASIGSGFAAIFGLPLAGAIYGLEITALGKLRYSAVFPCFVSALVASQIPELFHISHPHQYYVVSSFPDFNFTTISSLIVAGLLFGFVARIFIASILFVSKQLNHYVRFMPFRPMVGGILIMLMTIIVGHQKFNGLGVGSIISSFYIDLPVTDFLGKIIFTATTLGSGFKGGEITPLFFVGTTFGNALGQFLPLPISLLAGLGLVSLFAGASKAPLTSIVLAIELFGADIAQYAVITCLLAYLFSGNCGLYIQQNLKLRGEE
;
A
#
# COMPACT_ATOMS: atom_id res chain seq x y z
N MET A 1 0.37 -22.03 42.83
CA MET A 1 1.19 -22.17 41.62
C MET A 1 0.93 -23.54 41.01
N LYS A 2 0.20 -23.62 39.89
CA LYS A 2 0.13 -24.88 39.14
C LYS A 2 1.49 -25.06 38.47
N VAL A 3 2.29 -25.99 38.99
CA VAL A 3 3.57 -26.39 38.41
C VAL A 3 3.23 -27.12 37.12
N PHE A 4 3.36 -26.44 35.98
CA PHE A 4 3.24 -27.08 34.68
C PHE A 4 4.36 -28.13 34.55
N PRO A 5 4.09 -29.31 33.97
CA PRO A 5 5.09 -30.37 33.81
C PRO A 5 6.31 -29.87 33.01
N SER A 6 7.51 -30.32 33.36
CA SER A 6 8.79 -29.88 32.76
C SER A 6 8.89 -30.08 31.23
N SER A 7 8.12 -31.01 30.69
CA SER A 7 7.99 -31.25 29.24
C SER A 7 7.29 -30.10 28.51
N GLU A 8 6.35 -29.43 29.16
CA GLU A 8 5.58 -28.31 28.60
C GLU A 8 6.47 -27.06 28.45
N TYR A 9 7.28 -26.74 29.45
CA TYR A 9 8.26 -25.66 29.38
C TYR A 9 9.29 -25.86 28.26
N THR A 10 9.76 -27.09 28.07
CA THR A 10 10.71 -27.42 27.01
C THR A 10 10.10 -27.21 25.62
N GLN A 11 8.83 -27.59 25.43
CA GLN A 11 8.10 -27.36 24.18
C GLN A 11 7.85 -25.87 23.93
N ILE A 12 7.46 -25.12 24.97
CA ILE A 12 7.27 -23.66 24.89
C ILE A 12 8.59 -22.98 24.47
N ILE A 13 9.70 -23.29 25.14
CA ILE A 13 11.01 -22.71 24.82
C ILE A 13 11.39 -23.01 23.36
N ARG A 14 11.23 -24.25 22.90
CA ARG A 14 11.54 -24.63 21.51
C ARG A 14 10.64 -23.90 20.51
N TYR A 15 9.35 -23.79 20.80
CA TYR A 15 8.39 -23.08 19.95
C TYR A 15 8.71 -21.58 19.88
N THR A 16 8.97 -20.94 21.02
CA THR A 16 9.37 -19.54 21.09
C THR A 16 10.68 -19.30 20.38
N ALA A 17 11.70 -20.12 20.59
CA ALA A 17 13.00 -20.00 19.91
C ALA A 17 12.85 -20.12 18.39
N TYR A 18 12.06 -21.08 17.91
CA TYR A 18 11.75 -21.22 16.48
C TYR A 18 11.13 -19.94 15.91
N TRP A 19 10.10 -19.39 16.57
CA TRP A 19 9.43 -18.19 16.06
C TRP A 19 10.27 -16.94 16.19
N VAL A 20 11.11 -16.80 17.22
CA VAL A 20 12.06 -15.68 17.32
C VAL A 20 13.01 -15.71 16.12
N VAL A 21 13.67 -16.85 15.86
CA VAL A 21 14.60 -16.99 14.74
C VAL A 21 13.90 -16.78 13.39
N ALA A 22 12.74 -17.41 13.20
CA ALA A 22 11.96 -17.26 11.98
C ALA A 22 11.53 -15.80 11.74
N SER A 23 11.08 -15.10 12.78
CA SER A 23 10.59 -13.71 12.66
C SER A 23 11.72 -12.72 12.40
N VAL A 24 12.88 -12.90 13.04
CA VAL A 24 14.07 -12.10 12.75
C VAL A 24 14.49 -12.33 11.31
N MET A 25 14.52 -13.58 10.84
CA MET A 25 14.86 -13.89 9.45
C MET A 25 13.88 -13.24 8.46
N ILE A 26 12.56 -13.37 8.68
CA ILE A 26 11.53 -12.70 7.86
C ILE A 26 11.75 -11.19 7.87
N GLY A 27 11.99 -10.60 9.03
CA GLY A 27 12.23 -9.17 9.17
C GLY A 27 13.46 -8.68 8.41
N LEU A 28 14.56 -9.44 8.44
CA LEU A 28 15.78 -9.12 7.66
C LEU A 28 15.53 -9.17 6.15
N ILE A 29 14.84 -10.20 5.66
CA ILE A 29 14.52 -10.34 4.23
C ILE A 29 13.61 -9.20 3.76
N SER A 30 12.52 -8.95 4.49
CA SER A 30 11.57 -7.89 4.20
C SER A 30 12.24 -6.52 4.28
N GLY A 31 13.03 -6.26 5.33
CA GLY A 31 13.76 -5.02 5.52
C GLY A 31 14.75 -4.73 4.39
N LEU A 32 15.57 -5.70 4.01
CA LEU A 32 16.53 -5.55 2.90
C LEU A 32 15.83 -5.33 1.56
N SER A 33 14.80 -6.12 1.25
CA SER A 33 14.08 -6.02 -0.02
C SER A 33 13.28 -4.72 -0.15
N SER A 34 12.61 -4.28 0.93
CA SER A 34 11.92 -2.99 0.97
C SER A 34 12.90 -1.81 0.91
N SER A 35 14.06 -1.89 1.56
CA SER A 35 15.10 -0.85 1.46
C SER A 35 15.64 -0.72 0.03
N LEU A 36 15.86 -1.84 -0.66
CA LEU A 36 16.27 -1.84 -2.06
C LEU A 36 15.22 -1.16 -2.95
N ILE A 37 13.94 -1.50 -2.78
CA ILE A 37 12.83 -0.83 -3.47
C ILE A 37 12.81 0.66 -3.16
N PHE A 38 12.94 1.03 -1.89
CA PHE A 38 12.91 2.43 -1.45
C PHE A 38 13.97 3.25 -2.19
N VAL A 39 15.23 2.83 -2.14
CA VAL A 39 16.37 3.53 -2.75
C VAL A 39 16.18 3.62 -4.26
N CYS A 40 15.82 2.52 -4.92
CA CYS A 40 15.64 2.53 -6.37
C CYS A 40 14.46 3.40 -6.82
N PHE A 41 13.36 3.45 -6.06
CA PHE A 41 12.24 4.33 -6.36
C PHE A 41 12.56 5.80 -6.12
N ASP A 42 13.38 6.11 -5.11
CA ASP A 42 13.81 7.48 -4.87
C ASP A 42 14.75 7.96 -5.98
N LEU A 43 15.73 7.16 -6.35
CA LEU A 43 16.60 7.40 -7.53
C LEU A 43 15.78 7.56 -8.81
N ALA A 44 14.77 6.70 -9.02
CA ALA A 44 13.86 6.80 -10.16
C ALA A 44 13.08 8.12 -10.16
N ASN A 45 12.58 8.55 -8.99
CA ASN A 45 11.88 9.82 -8.84
C ASN A 45 12.80 11.02 -9.10
N GLN A 46 14.03 11.01 -8.57
CA GLN A 46 15.03 12.06 -8.80
C GLN A 46 15.42 12.14 -10.28
N THR A 47 15.61 10.99 -10.94
CA THR A 47 15.91 10.90 -12.37
C THR A 47 14.78 11.50 -13.20
N ARG A 48 13.52 11.15 -12.90
CA ARG A 48 12.35 11.71 -13.58
C ARG A 48 12.26 13.23 -13.44
N ILE A 49 12.51 13.76 -12.24
CA ILE A 49 12.50 15.20 -11.97
C ILE A 49 13.62 15.91 -12.73
N SER A 50 14.82 15.30 -12.79
CA SER A 50 15.99 15.84 -13.48
C SER A 50 15.84 15.81 -15.02
N TYR A 51 15.11 14.81 -15.54
CA TYR A 51 14.89 14.61 -16.97
C TYR A 51 13.39 14.51 -17.30
N PRO A 52 12.62 15.61 -17.25
CA PRO A 52 11.17 15.58 -17.45
C PRO A 52 10.73 15.01 -18.81
N TRP A 53 11.59 15.12 -19.83
CA TRP A 53 11.33 14.60 -21.18
C TRP A 53 11.22 13.06 -21.22
N LEU A 54 11.64 12.33 -20.18
CA LEU A 54 11.47 10.88 -20.10
C LEU A 54 10.00 10.46 -20.25
N VAL A 55 9.04 11.30 -19.87
CA VAL A 55 7.60 11.01 -20.01
C VAL A 55 7.18 10.69 -21.45
N TYR A 56 7.88 11.24 -22.46
CA TYR A 56 7.58 10.96 -23.87
C TYR A 56 7.86 9.51 -24.28
N PHE A 57 8.69 8.80 -23.50
CA PHE A 57 9.00 7.39 -23.74
C PHE A 57 8.08 6.42 -22.98
N LEU A 58 7.19 6.94 -22.13
CA LEU A 58 6.25 6.12 -21.35
C LEU A 58 5.39 5.16 -22.20
N PRO A 59 4.90 5.51 -23.41
CA PRO A 59 4.20 4.57 -24.28
C PRO A 59 5.01 3.32 -24.64
N PHE A 60 6.29 3.49 -24.98
CA PHE A 60 7.17 2.40 -25.40
C PHE A 60 7.53 1.49 -24.21
N ILE A 61 7.73 2.09 -23.04
CA ILE A 61 7.92 1.34 -21.79
C ILE A 61 6.64 0.60 -21.39
N GLY A 62 5.47 1.21 -21.60
CA GLY A 62 4.18 0.54 -21.45
C GLY A 62 4.06 -0.70 -22.33
N LEU A 63 4.45 -0.60 -23.61
CA LEU A 63 4.48 -1.76 -24.51
C LEU A 63 5.42 -2.86 -24.01
N LEU A 64 6.63 -2.50 -23.56
CA LEU A 64 7.60 -3.44 -23.00
C LEU A 64 7.04 -4.17 -21.76
N ILE A 65 6.48 -3.41 -20.80
CA ILE A 65 5.87 -3.98 -19.59
C ILE A 65 4.70 -4.90 -19.97
N GLY A 66 3.86 -4.48 -20.91
CA GLY A 66 2.75 -5.28 -21.43
C GLY A 66 3.22 -6.60 -22.04
N TYR A 67 4.30 -6.57 -22.82
CA TYR A 67 4.89 -7.76 -23.45
C TYR A 67 5.50 -8.71 -22.40
N LEU A 68 6.27 -8.18 -21.44
CA LEU A 68 6.85 -8.97 -20.35
C LEU A 68 5.78 -9.72 -19.55
N PHE A 69 4.67 -9.05 -19.22
CA PHE A 69 3.57 -9.68 -18.48
C PHE A 69 2.72 -10.61 -19.36
N TYR A 70 2.65 -10.38 -20.66
CA TYR A 70 1.96 -11.31 -21.56
C TYR A 70 2.66 -12.67 -21.64
N TYR A 71 4.00 -12.71 -21.69
CA TYR A 71 4.75 -13.99 -21.74
C TYR A 71 5.06 -14.60 -20.38
N TYR A 72 5.34 -13.77 -19.36
CA TYR A 72 5.83 -14.24 -18.07
C TYR A 72 4.93 -13.87 -16.88
N GLY A 73 3.83 -13.18 -17.12
CA GLY A 73 3.01 -12.58 -16.07
C GLY A 73 2.06 -13.53 -15.36
N THR A 74 1.61 -14.64 -15.94
CA THR A 74 0.73 -15.58 -15.22
C THR A 74 1.54 -16.43 -14.22
N PRO A 75 1.19 -16.57 -12.93
CA PRO A 75 0.10 -15.91 -12.17
C PRO A 75 0.51 -14.61 -11.44
N ILE A 76 1.74 -14.13 -11.63
CA ILE A 76 2.37 -12.95 -11.00
C ILE A 76 1.57 -11.65 -11.21
N GLU A 77 0.81 -11.53 -12.30
CA GLU A 77 0.00 -10.37 -12.63
C GLU A 77 -1.00 -9.98 -11.54
N LYS A 78 -1.41 -10.96 -10.71
CA LYS A 78 -2.25 -10.75 -9.51
C LYS A 78 -1.54 -9.97 -8.40
N GLY A 79 -0.21 -9.87 -8.43
CA GLY A 79 0.58 -9.12 -7.46
C GLY A 79 0.31 -9.54 -6.02
N THR A 80 -0.07 -8.59 -5.16
CA THR A 80 -0.36 -8.82 -3.74
C THR A 80 -1.51 -9.81 -3.54
N HIS A 81 -2.50 -9.86 -4.45
CA HIS A 81 -3.56 -10.87 -4.37
C HIS A 81 -3.03 -12.29 -4.50
N LEU A 82 -1.92 -12.52 -5.22
CA LEU A 82 -1.33 -13.86 -5.30
C LEU A 82 -0.83 -14.32 -3.92
N LEU A 83 -0.20 -13.42 -3.15
CA LEU A 83 0.25 -13.72 -1.79
C LEU A 83 -0.95 -14.05 -0.89
N ILE A 84 -2.01 -13.23 -0.96
CA ILE A 84 -3.23 -13.45 -0.17
C ILE A 84 -3.93 -14.76 -0.58
N ASP A 85 -4.00 -15.06 -1.88
CA ASP A 85 -4.57 -16.31 -2.41
C ASP A 85 -3.79 -17.52 -1.86
N GLU A 86 -2.44 -17.48 -1.83
CA GLU A 86 -1.61 -18.59 -1.34
C GLU A 86 -1.64 -18.77 0.19
N ILE A 87 -2.01 -17.73 0.95
CA ILE A 87 -2.26 -17.83 2.39
C ILE A 87 -3.55 -18.61 2.65
N HIS A 88 -4.62 -18.31 1.91
CA HIS A 88 -5.94 -18.89 2.11
C HIS A 88 -6.10 -20.26 1.43
N HIS A 89 -5.66 -20.35 0.19
CA HIS A 89 -5.78 -21.50 -0.68
C HIS A 89 -4.41 -21.85 -1.23
N PRO A 90 -3.52 -22.45 -0.41
CA PRO A 90 -2.17 -22.79 -0.84
C PRO A 90 -2.23 -23.80 -2.00
N ARG A 91 -1.79 -23.38 -3.19
CA ARG A 91 -1.75 -24.21 -4.41
C ARG A 91 -0.32 -24.46 -4.84
N ALA A 92 0.51 -23.43 -4.82
CA ALA A 92 1.90 -23.50 -5.27
C ALA A 92 2.77 -22.47 -4.54
N PHE A 93 4.10 -22.66 -4.63
CA PHE A 93 5.02 -21.61 -4.23
C PHE A 93 4.92 -20.41 -5.18
N ILE A 94 5.14 -19.22 -4.66
CA ILE A 94 5.21 -17.99 -5.45
C ILE A 94 6.30 -18.15 -6.52
N PRO A 95 6.05 -17.81 -7.80
CA PRO A 95 7.04 -17.97 -8.84
C PRO A 95 8.29 -17.12 -8.62
N LYS A 96 9.50 -17.69 -8.73
CA LYS A 96 10.80 -16.99 -8.59
C LYS A 96 10.95 -15.77 -9.49
N ARG A 97 10.30 -15.80 -10.66
CA ARG A 97 10.27 -14.69 -11.61
C ARG A 97 9.49 -13.46 -11.12
N MET A 98 8.67 -13.57 -10.06
CA MET A 98 7.91 -12.45 -9.50
C MET A 98 8.81 -11.31 -9.03
N THR A 99 9.84 -11.64 -8.25
CA THR A 99 10.79 -10.68 -7.69
C THR A 99 11.44 -9.78 -8.77
N PRO A 100 12.15 -10.32 -9.78
CA PRO A 100 12.79 -9.46 -10.78
C PRO A 100 11.78 -8.73 -11.67
N LEU A 101 10.68 -9.38 -12.10
CA LEU A 101 9.69 -8.74 -12.97
C LEU A 101 9.02 -7.55 -12.28
N VAL A 102 8.52 -7.72 -11.06
CA VAL A 102 7.85 -6.65 -10.31
C VAL A 102 8.84 -5.53 -9.99
N PHE A 103 10.07 -5.87 -9.57
CA PHE A 103 11.12 -4.89 -9.30
C PHE A 103 11.40 -3.98 -10.49
N PHE A 104 11.80 -4.56 -11.63
CA PHE A 104 12.21 -3.78 -12.80
C PHE A 104 11.03 -3.03 -13.42
N THR A 105 9.88 -3.69 -13.57
CA THR A 105 8.73 -3.04 -14.23
C THR A 105 8.16 -1.90 -13.38
N ALA A 106 8.14 -2.01 -12.05
CA ALA A 106 7.65 -0.93 -11.21
C ALA A 106 8.59 0.27 -11.16
N ILE A 107 9.91 0.04 -11.17
CA ILE A 107 10.91 1.11 -11.31
C ILE A 107 10.79 1.79 -12.68
N LEU A 108 10.61 1.03 -13.76
CA LEU A 108 10.41 1.59 -15.09
C LEU A 108 9.12 2.42 -15.16
N THR A 109 8.00 1.97 -14.59
CA THR A 109 6.80 2.79 -14.46
C THR A 109 7.12 4.13 -13.80
N GLN A 110 7.90 4.11 -12.72
CA GLN A 110 8.24 5.30 -11.94
C GLN A 110 9.16 6.27 -12.68
N ILE A 111 10.23 5.78 -13.31
CA ILE A 111 11.21 6.61 -14.04
C ILE A 111 10.54 7.38 -15.18
N PHE A 112 9.67 6.72 -15.93
CA PHE A 112 9.02 7.29 -17.11
C PHE A 112 7.73 8.05 -16.79
N GLY A 113 7.40 8.23 -15.50
CA GLY A 113 6.34 9.13 -15.06
C GLY A 113 4.94 8.52 -14.95
N GLY A 114 4.82 7.19 -14.87
CA GLY A 114 3.58 6.56 -14.41
C GLY A 114 3.27 6.94 -12.96
N SER A 115 2.00 7.22 -12.64
CA SER A 115 1.57 7.51 -11.28
C SER A 115 1.33 6.21 -10.52
N ALA A 116 2.34 5.77 -9.77
CA ALA A 116 2.31 4.54 -9.01
C ALA A 116 3.15 4.63 -7.73
N GLY A 117 2.79 3.84 -6.74
CA GLY A 117 3.45 3.68 -5.45
C GLY A 117 4.52 2.59 -5.44
N ARG A 118 5.27 2.52 -4.35
CA ARG A 118 6.36 1.55 -4.14
C ARG A 118 6.02 0.42 -3.17
N GLU A 119 4.90 0.53 -2.47
CA GLU A 119 4.51 -0.36 -1.38
C GLU A 119 4.13 -1.75 -1.86
N ALA A 120 3.30 -1.84 -2.91
CA ALA A 120 2.91 -3.14 -3.44
C ALA A 120 4.13 -3.91 -3.97
N PRO A 121 5.06 -3.31 -4.74
CA PRO A 121 6.34 -3.95 -5.05
C PRO A 121 7.11 -4.41 -3.81
N ALA A 122 7.24 -3.58 -2.78
CA ALA A 122 7.96 -3.92 -1.55
C ALA A 122 7.36 -5.16 -0.83
N VAL A 123 6.04 -5.18 -0.66
CA VAL A 123 5.29 -6.30 -0.07
C VAL A 123 5.39 -7.55 -0.94
N GLN A 124 5.30 -7.40 -2.26
CA GLN A 124 5.39 -8.51 -3.22
C GLN A 124 6.77 -9.16 -3.21
N LEU A 125 7.84 -8.35 -3.16
CA LEU A 125 9.21 -8.84 -3.05
C LEU A 125 9.45 -9.54 -1.71
N SER A 126 9.01 -8.92 -0.61
CA SER A 126 9.13 -9.48 0.74
C SER A 126 8.45 -10.86 0.83
N GLY A 127 7.21 -10.95 0.33
CA GLY A 127 6.43 -12.18 0.30
C GLY A 127 7.05 -13.26 -0.58
N ALA A 128 7.46 -12.92 -1.81
CA ALA A 128 8.06 -13.89 -2.73
C ALA A 128 9.39 -14.44 -2.19
N LEU A 129 10.29 -13.57 -1.71
CA LEU A 129 11.58 -13.98 -1.15
C LEU A 129 11.41 -14.84 0.10
N THR A 130 10.48 -14.45 0.99
CA THR A 130 10.16 -15.24 2.18
C THR A 130 9.60 -16.62 1.77
N ASP A 131 8.71 -16.69 0.78
CA ASP A 131 8.15 -17.95 0.33
C ASP A 131 9.20 -18.92 -0.21
N HIS A 132 10.20 -18.41 -0.95
CA HIS A 132 11.33 -19.22 -1.42
C HIS A 132 12.18 -19.76 -0.28
N ILE A 133 12.31 -19.00 0.80
CA ILE A 133 13.01 -19.44 1.99
C ILE A 133 12.20 -20.54 2.71
N THR A 134 10.86 -20.42 2.75
CA THR A 134 10.02 -21.53 3.26
C THR A 134 10.17 -22.80 2.42
N GLN A 135 10.31 -22.67 1.10
CA GLN A 135 10.55 -23.78 0.19
C GLN A 135 11.91 -24.44 0.44
N ALA A 136 12.97 -23.63 0.60
CA ALA A 136 14.33 -24.12 0.84
C ALA A 136 14.45 -24.87 2.18
N PHE A 137 13.84 -24.34 3.24
CA PHE A 137 13.83 -24.96 4.57
C PHE A 137 12.73 -26.01 4.77
N ARG A 138 11.93 -26.31 3.74
CA ARG A 138 10.82 -27.27 3.77
C ARG A 138 9.86 -27.02 4.94
N VAL A 139 9.52 -25.74 5.16
CA VAL A 139 8.64 -25.31 6.25
C VAL A 139 7.24 -25.92 6.07
N PRO A 140 6.61 -26.48 7.12
CA PRO A 140 5.27 -27.03 7.03
C PRO A 140 4.24 -26.03 6.50
N GLY A 141 3.24 -26.50 5.76
CA GLY A 141 2.26 -25.64 5.08
C GLY A 141 1.53 -24.67 5.99
N ASP A 142 1.24 -25.04 7.24
CA ASP A 142 0.58 -24.14 8.18
C ASP A 142 1.51 -23.02 8.68
N ASN A 143 2.79 -23.33 8.90
CA ASN A 143 3.82 -22.35 9.24
C ASN A 143 4.14 -21.44 8.05
N ARG A 144 4.15 -21.97 6.81
CA ARG A 144 4.33 -21.18 5.58
C ARG A 144 3.33 -20.02 5.51
N LYS A 145 2.07 -20.25 5.87
CA LYS A 145 1.05 -19.18 5.92
C LYS A 145 1.43 -18.07 6.89
N ILE A 146 1.95 -18.42 8.08
CA ILE A 146 2.41 -17.43 9.06
C ILE A 146 3.61 -16.64 8.52
N PHE A 147 4.55 -17.31 7.82
CA PHE A 147 5.67 -16.65 7.15
C PHE A 147 5.19 -15.62 6.13
N LEU A 148 4.21 -15.98 5.29
CA LEU A 148 3.64 -15.07 4.31
C LEU A 148 2.92 -13.88 4.96
N ILE A 149 2.09 -14.11 5.99
CA ILE A 149 1.40 -13.04 6.74
C ILE A 149 2.41 -12.08 7.36
N ALA A 150 3.43 -12.61 8.05
CA ALA A 150 4.49 -11.82 8.67
C ALA A 150 5.32 -11.05 7.62
N SER A 151 5.60 -11.65 6.46
CA SER A 151 6.33 -10.98 5.38
C SER A 151 5.56 -9.81 4.75
N ILE A 152 4.23 -9.90 4.63
CA ILE A 152 3.39 -8.81 4.15
C ILE A 152 3.45 -7.64 5.13
N GLY A 153 3.29 -7.93 6.43
CA GLY A 153 3.32 -6.91 7.47
C GLY A 153 4.70 -6.26 7.63
N SER A 154 5.75 -7.06 7.68
CA SER A 154 7.13 -6.56 7.80
C SER A 154 7.62 -5.83 6.55
N GLY A 155 7.20 -6.24 5.34
CA GLY A 155 7.47 -5.50 4.11
C GLY A 155 6.84 -4.11 4.12
N PHE A 156 5.60 -4.01 4.59
CA PHE A 156 4.92 -2.73 4.83
C PHE A 156 5.60 -1.90 5.93
N ALA A 157 6.00 -2.52 7.04
CA ALA A 157 6.73 -1.85 8.12
C ALA A 157 8.04 -1.24 7.62
N ALA A 158 8.82 -1.97 6.82
CA ALA A 158 10.10 -1.49 6.29
C ALA A 158 9.95 -0.38 5.25
N ILE A 159 8.93 -0.42 4.38
CA ILE A 159 8.80 0.62 3.34
C ILE A 159 8.34 1.96 3.92
N PHE A 160 7.61 1.92 5.04
CA PHE A 160 7.07 3.11 5.70
C PHE A 160 7.81 3.53 6.98
N GLY A 161 8.57 2.64 7.61
CA GLY A 161 9.19 2.85 8.92
C GLY A 161 8.22 2.73 10.09
N LEU A 162 7.11 1.99 9.94
CA LEU A 162 5.98 1.97 10.88
C LEU A 162 5.70 0.53 11.34
N PRO A 163 6.42 0.03 12.38
CA PRO A 163 6.38 -1.36 12.77
C PRO A 163 5.03 -1.83 13.31
N LEU A 164 4.32 -1.03 14.12
CA LEU A 164 3.04 -1.45 14.70
C LEU A 164 1.96 -1.52 13.62
N ALA A 165 1.89 -0.52 12.75
CA ALA A 165 0.99 -0.46 11.61
C ALA A 165 1.29 -1.63 10.65
N GLY A 166 2.56 -1.91 10.34
CA GLY A 166 2.92 -3.06 9.51
C GLY A 166 2.55 -4.41 10.12
N ALA A 167 2.77 -4.60 11.42
CA ALA A 167 2.38 -5.84 12.10
C ALA A 167 0.87 -6.10 12.02
N ILE A 168 0.06 -5.08 12.30
CA ILE A 168 -1.40 -5.17 12.22
C ILE A 168 -1.87 -5.29 10.77
N TYR A 169 -1.23 -4.59 9.84
CA TYR A 169 -1.53 -4.68 8.41
C TYR A 169 -1.46 -6.12 7.90
N GLY A 170 -0.37 -6.82 8.21
CA GLY A 170 -0.22 -8.23 7.83
C GLY A 170 -1.36 -9.10 8.36
N LEU A 171 -1.75 -8.90 9.62
CA LEU A 171 -2.84 -9.65 10.27
C LEU A 171 -4.23 -9.30 9.72
N GLU A 172 -4.51 -8.02 9.51
CA GLU A 172 -5.84 -7.52 9.14
C GLU A 172 -6.15 -7.73 7.66
N ILE A 173 -5.21 -7.43 6.76
CA ILE A 173 -5.43 -7.57 5.31
C ILE A 173 -5.62 -9.03 4.88
N THR A 174 -5.04 -9.95 5.64
CA THR A 174 -5.15 -11.39 5.41
C THR A 174 -6.30 -12.01 6.19
N ALA A 175 -7.05 -11.25 6.99
CA ALA A 175 -8.17 -11.76 7.75
C ALA A 175 -9.45 -11.79 6.88
N LEU A 176 -9.89 -12.99 6.49
CA LEU A 176 -11.26 -13.21 5.98
C LEU A 176 -12.26 -13.31 7.14
N GLY A 177 -12.36 -12.24 7.94
CA GLY A 177 -13.27 -12.15 9.09
C GLY A 177 -12.77 -12.81 10.39
N LYS A 178 -11.60 -13.47 10.38
CA LYS A 178 -10.96 -14.01 11.59
C LYS A 178 -9.45 -13.75 11.57
N LEU A 179 -8.95 -13.15 12.66
CA LEU A 179 -7.51 -12.92 12.85
C LEU A 179 -6.80 -14.22 13.24
N ARG A 180 -5.66 -14.48 12.61
CA ARG A 180 -4.83 -15.64 12.94
C ARG A 180 -3.90 -15.30 14.10
N TYR A 181 -4.32 -15.59 15.32
CA TYR A 181 -3.54 -15.29 16.53
C TYR A 181 -2.14 -15.92 16.56
N SER A 182 -1.95 -17.08 15.93
CA SER A 182 -0.61 -17.70 15.82
C SER A 182 0.39 -16.89 14.99
N ALA A 183 -0.09 -15.94 14.18
CA ALA A 183 0.76 -15.04 13.40
C ALA A 183 1.07 -13.72 14.15
N VAL A 184 0.44 -13.44 15.29
CA VAL A 184 0.63 -12.16 16.02
C VAL A 184 2.09 -11.98 16.40
N PHE A 185 2.66 -12.92 17.16
CA PHE A 185 4.06 -12.80 17.58
C PHE A 185 5.03 -12.66 16.39
N PRO A 186 4.93 -13.49 15.33
CA PRO A 186 5.79 -13.31 14.17
C PRO A 186 5.62 -12.01 13.40
N CYS A 187 4.39 -11.50 13.26
CA CYS A 187 4.15 -10.22 12.59
C CYS A 187 4.80 -9.06 13.35
N PHE A 188 4.62 -9.00 14.67
CA PHE A 188 5.20 -7.92 15.48
C PHE A 188 6.74 -7.97 15.50
N VAL A 189 7.33 -9.14 15.75
CA VAL A 189 8.80 -9.26 15.80
C VAL A 189 9.42 -9.00 14.43
N SER A 190 8.85 -9.55 13.35
CA SER A 190 9.39 -9.31 12.00
C SER A 190 9.21 -7.86 11.55
N ALA A 191 8.10 -7.20 11.89
CA ALA A 191 7.87 -5.79 11.56
C ALA A 191 8.84 -4.87 12.29
N LEU A 192 9.11 -5.12 13.58
CA LEU A 192 10.10 -4.39 14.37
C LEU A 192 11.52 -4.54 13.78
N VAL A 193 11.91 -5.76 13.41
CA VAL A 193 13.22 -5.98 12.78
C VAL A 193 13.29 -5.29 11.42
N ALA A 194 12.25 -5.43 10.60
CA ALA A 194 12.24 -4.90 9.25
C ALA A 194 12.24 -3.36 9.20
N SER A 195 11.55 -2.67 10.12
CA SER A 195 11.52 -1.21 10.16
C SER A 195 12.88 -0.58 10.51
N GLN A 196 13.75 -1.32 11.19
CA GLN A 196 15.10 -0.85 11.57
C GLN A 196 16.11 -0.96 10.42
N ILE A 197 15.88 -1.84 9.44
CA ILE A 197 16.83 -2.06 8.33
C ILE A 197 17.00 -0.81 7.44
N PRO A 198 15.94 -0.10 7.03
CA PRO A 198 16.09 1.15 6.29
C PRO A 198 16.96 2.21 6.99
N GLU A 199 16.86 2.30 8.32
CA GLU A 199 17.66 3.24 9.12
C GLU A 199 19.16 2.95 9.03
N LEU A 200 19.55 1.67 8.93
CA LEU A 200 20.95 1.26 8.72
C LEU A 200 21.52 1.73 7.37
N PHE A 201 20.66 1.98 6.39
CA PHE A 201 21.02 2.54 5.09
C PHE A 201 20.82 4.07 5.03
N HIS A 202 20.59 4.73 6.17
CA HIS A 202 20.31 6.17 6.27
C HIS A 202 19.10 6.62 5.45
N ILE A 203 18.13 5.73 5.24
CA ILE A 203 16.90 6.06 4.52
C ILE A 203 16.03 6.94 5.42
N SER A 204 15.79 8.16 4.97
CA SER A 204 14.86 9.09 5.64
C SER A 204 13.46 8.93 5.06
N HIS A 205 12.52 8.54 5.92
CA HIS A 205 11.13 8.37 5.51
C HIS A 205 10.39 9.72 5.44
N PRO A 206 9.51 9.95 4.43
CA PRO A 206 8.85 11.25 4.26
C PRO A 206 7.99 11.70 5.43
N HIS A 207 7.51 10.76 6.25
CA HIS A 207 6.62 11.08 7.37
C HIS A 207 7.29 11.88 8.48
N GLN A 208 8.63 11.95 8.52
CA GLN A 208 9.36 12.83 9.44
C GLN A 208 9.01 14.31 9.24
N TYR A 209 8.50 14.66 8.06
CA TYR A 209 8.06 16.02 7.73
C TYR A 209 6.55 16.22 7.87
N TYR A 210 5.79 15.23 8.38
CA TYR A 210 4.37 15.41 8.61
C TYR A 210 4.16 15.99 10.01
N VAL A 211 3.59 17.19 10.09
CA VAL A 211 3.36 17.87 11.36
C VAL A 211 1.90 18.28 11.44
N VAL A 212 1.19 17.77 12.46
CA VAL A 212 -0.16 18.23 12.80
C VAL A 212 0.00 19.43 13.74
N SER A 213 -0.56 20.57 13.36
CA SER A 213 -0.34 21.85 14.05
C SER A 213 -1.06 21.95 15.39
N SER A 214 -2.24 21.34 15.52
CA SER A 214 -3.03 21.35 16.74
C SER A 214 -4.13 20.29 16.73
N PHE A 215 -4.54 19.88 17.93
CA PHE A 215 -5.66 18.97 18.17
C PHE A 215 -6.78 19.75 18.88
N PRO A 216 -7.84 20.16 18.18
CA PRO A 216 -8.94 20.94 18.76
C PRO A 216 -9.77 20.13 19.75
N ASP A 217 -10.25 20.75 20.83
CA ASP A 217 -11.11 20.09 21.81
C ASP A 217 -12.35 19.43 21.17
N PHE A 218 -12.79 18.33 21.77
CA PHE A 218 -13.98 17.58 21.36
C PHE A 218 -15.25 18.33 21.74
N ASN A 219 -15.66 19.26 20.87
CA ASN A 219 -16.96 19.91 20.90
C ASN A 219 -17.85 19.41 19.75
N PHE A 220 -19.12 19.83 19.74
CA PHE A 220 -20.08 19.44 18.71
C PHE A 220 -19.61 19.78 17.29
N THR A 221 -18.96 20.94 17.10
CA THR A 221 -18.44 21.39 15.80
C THR A 221 -17.30 20.51 15.30
N THR A 222 -16.35 20.16 16.18
CA THR A 222 -15.24 19.25 15.88
C THR A 222 -15.79 17.88 15.48
N ILE A 223 -16.68 17.29 16.30
CA ILE A 223 -17.24 15.96 16.05
C ILE A 223 -18.05 15.92 14.75
N SER A 224 -18.94 16.90 14.52
CA SER A 224 -19.72 16.97 13.28
C SER A 224 -18.83 17.14 12.04
N SER A 225 -17.77 17.95 12.13
CA SER A 225 -16.80 18.11 11.04
C SER A 225 -16.03 16.81 10.76
N LEU A 226 -15.64 16.06 11.79
CA LEU A 226 -14.99 14.75 11.64
C LEU A 226 -15.93 13.72 11.02
N ILE A 227 -17.21 13.71 11.38
CA ILE A 227 -18.20 12.82 10.77
C ILE A 227 -18.33 13.10 9.29
N VAL A 228 -18.50 14.38 8.91
CA VAL A 228 -18.58 14.80 7.51
C VAL A 228 -17.30 14.41 6.76
N ALA A 229 -16.12 14.72 7.31
CA ALA A 229 -14.84 14.36 6.71
C ALA A 229 -14.70 12.84 6.51
N GLY A 230 -15.02 12.02 7.52
CA GLY A 230 -14.96 10.57 7.46
C GLY A 230 -15.85 9.97 6.36
N LEU A 231 -17.08 10.47 6.23
CA LEU A 231 -18.00 10.06 5.15
C LEU A 231 -17.44 10.43 3.77
N LEU A 232 -16.92 11.65 3.61
CA LEU A 232 -16.32 12.11 2.37
C LEU A 232 -15.04 11.33 2.01
N PHE A 233 -14.18 11.03 2.99
CA PHE A 233 -13.00 10.17 2.79
C PHE A 233 -13.39 8.78 2.28
N GLY A 234 -14.41 8.16 2.87
CA GLY A 234 -14.93 6.87 2.39
C GLY A 234 -15.46 6.94 0.96
N PHE A 235 -16.17 8.01 0.61
CA PHE A 235 -16.67 8.24 -0.74
C PHE A 235 -15.54 8.43 -1.76
N VAL A 236 -14.53 9.24 -1.45
CA VAL A 236 -13.36 9.47 -2.33
C VAL A 236 -12.52 8.20 -2.46
N ALA A 237 -12.34 7.41 -1.39
CA ALA A 237 -11.69 6.10 -1.46
C ALA A 237 -12.40 5.16 -2.45
N ARG A 238 -13.75 5.16 -2.44
CA ARG A 238 -14.55 4.39 -3.40
C ARG A 238 -14.36 4.89 -4.83
N ILE A 239 -14.33 6.21 -5.06
CA ILE A 239 -14.07 6.79 -6.38
C ILE A 239 -12.69 6.39 -6.89
N PHE A 240 -11.66 6.46 -6.04
CA PHE A 240 -10.30 6.07 -6.39
C PHE A 240 -10.23 4.63 -6.91
N ILE A 241 -10.79 3.67 -6.16
CA ILE A 241 -10.82 2.25 -6.58
C ILE A 241 -11.68 2.06 -7.83
N ALA A 242 -12.88 2.65 -7.86
CA ALA A 242 -13.79 2.52 -8.99
C ALA A 242 -13.18 3.05 -10.29
N SER A 243 -12.36 4.11 -10.21
CA SER A 243 -11.69 4.71 -11.37
C SER A 243 -10.63 3.76 -11.95
N ILE A 244 -9.81 3.12 -11.10
CA ILE A 244 -8.82 2.11 -11.54
C ILE A 244 -9.54 0.95 -12.26
N LEU A 245 -10.60 0.42 -11.65
CA LEU A 245 -11.38 -0.69 -12.21
C LEU A 245 -12.08 -0.30 -13.51
N PHE A 246 -12.62 0.92 -13.58
CA PHE A 246 -13.27 1.45 -14.76
C PHE A 246 -12.28 1.52 -15.93
N VAL A 247 -11.11 2.14 -15.75
CA VAL A 247 -10.08 2.21 -16.79
C VAL A 247 -9.67 0.82 -17.26
N SER A 248 -9.45 -0.11 -16.32
CA SER A 248 -9.10 -1.50 -16.66
C SER A 248 -10.19 -2.18 -17.49
N LYS A 249 -11.46 -2.05 -17.09
CA LYS A 249 -12.60 -2.59 -17.85
C LYS A 249 -12.67 -2.00 -19.26
N GLN A 250 -12.47 -0.69 -19.40
CA GLN A 250 -12.60 -0.04 -20.71
C GLN A 250 -11.45 -0.45 -21.64
N LEU A 251 -10.22 -0.46 -21.15
CA LEU A 251 -9.07 -0.91 -21.94
C LEU A 251 -9.15 -2.40 -22.27
N ASN A 252 -9.66 -3.24 -21.38
CA ASN A 252 -9.91 -4.65 -21.70
C ASN A 252 -10.97 -4.83 -22.80
N HIS A 253 -11.98 -3.96 -22.84
CA HIS A 253 -13.04 -4.00 -23.85
C HIS A 253 -12.57 -3.51 -25.22
N TYR A 254 -11.89 -2.35 -25.27
CA TYR A 254 -11.48 -1.72 -26.53
C TYR A 254 -10.13 -2.21 -27.06
N VAL A 255 -9.20 -2.62 -26.20
CA VAL A 255 -7.84 -3.07 -26.57
C VAL A 255 -7.71 -4.56 -26.25
N ARG A 256 -8.11 -5.39 -27.23
CA ARG A 256 -8.11 -6.86 -27.08
C ARG A 256 -6.72 -7.42 -26.78
N PHE A 257 -5.68 -6.96 -27.49
CA PHE A 257 -4.32 -7.44 -27.29
C PHE A 257 -3.70 -6.82 -26.03
N MET A 258 -3.48 -7.66 -25.01
CA MET A 258 -3.05 -7.25 -23.66
C MET A 258 -1.78 -6.38 -23.64
N PRO A 259 -0.70 -6.68 -24.42
CA PRO A 259 0.50 -5.84 -24.44
C PRO A 259 0.27 -4.38 -24.85
N PHE A 260 -0.77 -4.08 -25.62
CA PHE A 260 -1.07 -2.71 -26.04
C PHE A 260 -1.78 -1.89 -24.97
N ARG A 261 -2.34 -2.52 -23.93
CA ARG A 261 -3.09 -1.79 -22.89
C ARG A 261 -2.21 -0.77 -22.14
N PRO A 262 -1.01 -1.13 -21.63
CA PRO A 262 -0.17 -0.14 -20.95
C PRO A 262 0.47 0.85 -21.93
N MET A 263 0.66 0.48 -23.20
CA MET A 263 1.07 1.44 -24.24
C MET A 263 0.03 2.56 -24.41
N VAL A 264 -1.25 2.21 -24.55
CA VAL A 264 -2.34 3.18 -24.63
C VAL A 264 -2.43 4.02 -23.35
N GLY A 265 -2.30 3.38 -22.18
CA GLY A 265 -2.21 4.10 -20.90
C GLY A 265 -1.06 5.10 -20.86
N GLY A 266 0.12 4.72 -21.37
CA GLY A 266 1.29 5.59 -21.47
C GLY A 266 1.07 6.78 -22.39
N ILE A 267 0.39 6.59 -23.53
CA ILE A 267 -0.01 7.69 -24.43
C ILE A 267 -0.93 8.66 -23.68
N LEU A 268 -1.94 8.14 -22.98
CA LEU A 268 -2.89 8.97 -22.23
C LEU A 268 -2.19 9.77 -21.12
N ILE A 269 -1.33 9.14 -20.32
CA ILE A 269 -0.57 9.83 -19.26
C ILE A 269 0.35 10.89 -19.85
N MET A 270 1.07 10.58 -20.94
CA MET A 270 1.91 11.54 -21.63
C MET A 270 1.11 12.76 -22.09
N LEU A 271 -0.03 12.55 -22.77
CA LEU A 271 -0.91 13.64 -23.21
C LEU A 271 -1.47 14.45 -22.04
N MET A 272 -1.94 13.79 -20.97
CA MET A 272 -2.43 14.46 -19.77
C MET A 272 -1.33 15.30 -19.11
N THR A 273 -0.08 14.80 -19.09
CA THR A 273 1.07 15.53 -18.54
C THR A 273 1.34 16.81 -19.34
N ILE A 274 1.24 16.74 -20.68
CA ILE A 274 1.41 17.91 -21.57
C ILE A 274 0.28 18.92 -21.35
N ILE A 275 -0.98 18.46 -21.25
CA ILE A 275 -2.15 19.33 -21.05
C ILE A 275 -2.11 20.04 -19.69
N VAL A 276 -1.73 19.33 -18.63
CA VAL A 276 -1.61 19.89 -17.28
C VAL A 276 -0.41 20.85 -17.18
N GLY A 277 0.62 20.66 -18.01
CA GLY A 277 1.79 21.54 -18.07
C GLY A 277 2.81 21.31 -16.94
N HIS A 278 2.58 20.35 -16.03
CA HIS A 278 3.50 20.00 -14.95
C HIS A 278 3.41 18.52 -14.57
N GLN A 279 4.45 17.98 -13.93
CA GLN A 279 4.51 16.56 -13.53
C GLN A 279 4.10 16.25 -12.08
N LYS A 280 3.34 17.13 -11.43
CA LYS A 280 2.91 16.98 -10.03
C LYS A 280 2.17 15.67 -9.74
N PHE A 281 1.38 15.19 -10.71
CA PHE A 281 0.58 13.98 -10.57
C PHE A 281 1.32 12.71 -11.03
N ASN A 282 2.45 12.84 -11.72
CA ASN A 282 3.30 11.72 -12.13
C ASN A 282 4.10 11.17 -10.95
N GLY A 283 4.49 9.89 -11.02
CA GLY A 283 5.29 9.23 -9.99
C GLY A 283 4.59 9.15 -8.63
N LEU A 284 5.37 9.27 -7.54
CA LEU A 284 4.88 9.07 -6.16
C LEU A 284 4.03 10.25 -5.67
N GLY A 285 4.50 11.49 -5.90
CA GLY A 285 3.84 12.71 -5.43
C GLY A 285 4.16 13.10 -3.97
N VAL A 286 5.24 12.57 -3.39
CA VAL A 286 5.65 12.82 -1.99
C VAL A 286 5.75 14.31 -1.64
N GLY A 287 6.27 15.15 -2.54
CA GLY A 287 6.36 16.59 -2.29
C GLY A 287 5.01 17.25 -2.00
N SER A 288 3.95 16.87 -2.71
CA SER A 288 2.60 17.39 -2.46
C SER A 288 1.99 16.83 -1.18
N ILE A 289 2.29 15.56 -0.85
CA ILE A 289 1.89 14.95 0.43
C ILE A 289 2.45 15.80 1.58
N ILE A 290 3.75 16.10 1.56
CA ILE A 290 4.38 16.95 2.59
C ILE A 290 3.75 18.35 2.58
N SER A 291 3.65 18.98 1.40
CA SER A 291 3.13 20.36 1.27
C SER A 291 1.71 20.52 1.83
N SER A 292 0.87 19.49 1.74
CA SER A 292 -0.52 19.50 2.24
C SER A 292 -0.65 19.70 3.76
N PHE A 293 0.42 19.51 4.52
CA PHE A 293 0.43 19.78 5.97
C PHE A 293 0.72 21.26 6.30
N TYR A 294 1.25 22.02 5.34
CA TYR A 294 1.80 23.36 5.60
C TYR A 294 1.12 24.48 4.83
N ILE A 295 0.66 24.21 3.60
CA ILE A 295 0.10 25.23 2.72
C ILE A 295 -1.23 24.78 2.12
N ASP A 296 -2.07 25.74 1.76
CA ASP A 296 -3.26 25.48 0.96
C ASP A 296 -2.86 25.02 -0.44
N LEU A 297 -3.38 23.86 -0.83
CA LEU A 297 -3.21 23.33 -2.17
C LEU A 297 -4.49 23.57 -2.99
N PRO A 298 -4.40 23.54 -4.34
CA PRO A 298 -5.58 23.55 -5.19
C PRO A 298 -6.54 22.42 -4.82
N VAL A 299 -7.82 22.76 -4.61
CA VAL A 299 -8.88 21.82 -4.23
C VAL A 299 -9.08 20.68 -5.24
N THR A 300 -8.53 20.79 -6.45
CA THR A 300 -8.62 19.80 -7.53
C THR A 300 -7.45 18.81 -7.58
N ASP A 301 -6.39 18.99 -6.77
CA ASP A 301 -5.19 18.16 -6.82
C ASP A 301 -5.48 16.66 -6.63
N PHE A 302 -6.39 16.33 -5.72
CA PHE A 302 -6.77 14.95 -5.44
C PHE A 302 -7.40 14.29 -6.67
N LEU A 303 -8.21 15.02 -7.45
CA LEU A 303 -8.82 14.53 -8.69
C LEU A 303 -7.78 14.25 -9.76
N GLY A 304 -6.81 15.17 -9.92
CA GLY A 304 -5.69 14.97 -10.85
C GLY A 304 -4.93 13.68 -10.55
N LYS A 305 -4.63 13.43 -9.27
CA LYS A 305 -3.94 12.19 -8.87
C LYS A 305 -4.80 10.94 -9.05
N ILE A 306 -6.11 11.00 -8.78
CA ILE A 306 -7.04 9.89 -9.07
C ILE A 306 -6.97 9.53 -10.56
N ILE A 307 -7.09 10.51 -11.45
CA ILE A 307 -7.10 10.28 -12.91
C ILE A 307 -5.78 9.66 -13.37
N PHE A 308 -4.64 10.27 -13.02
CA PHE A 308 -3.33 9.76 -13.44
C PHE A 308 -3.05 8.35 -12.91
N THR A 309 -3.41 8.07 -11.66
CA THR A 309 -3.20 6.76 -11.05
C THR A 309 -4.14 5.71 -11.64
N ALA A 310 -5.41 6.05 -11.86
CA ALA A 310 -6.37 5.19 -12.52
C ALA A 310 -5.93 4.83 -13.94
N THR A 311 -5.45 5.81 -14.72
CA THR A 311 -4.90 5.55 -16.05
C THR A 311 -3.64 4.69 -15.99
N THR A 312 -2.74 4.93 -15.03
CA THR A 312 -1.50 4.15 -14.86
C THR A 312 -1.79 2.70 -14.51
N LEU A 313 -2.45 2.46 -13.38
CA LEU A 313 -2.65 1.10 -12.87
C LEU A 313 -3.74 0.35 -13.63
N GLY A 314 -4.81 1.04 -14.03
CA GLY A 314 -5.90 0.46 -14.82
C GLY A 314 -5.46 0.00 -16.22
N SER A 315 -4.44 0.65 -16.80
CA SER A 315 -3.87 0.22 -18.10
C SER A 315 -2.90 -0.94 -18.02
N GLY A 316 -2.47 -1.32 -16.81
CA GLY A 316 -1.61 -2.48 -16.57
C GLY A 316 -0.14 -2.17 -16.29
N PHE A 317 0.24 -0.91 -16.08
CA PHE A 317 1.54 -0.60 -15.49
C PHE A 317 1.66 -1.22 -14.09
N LYS A 318 2.90 -1.50 -13.68
CA LYS A 318 3.19 -2.13 -12.39
C LYS A 318 3.66 -1.11 -11.37
N GLY A 319 3.25 -1.32 -10.13
CA GLY A 319 3.50 -0.45 -8.99
C GLY A 319 2.37 -0.61 -7.96
N GLY A 320 2.41 0.19 -6.90
CA GLY A 320 1.40 0.15 -5.83
C GLY A 320 0.37 1.27 -5.91
N GLU A 321 -0.75 1.06 -5.24
CA GLU A 321 -1.84 2.03 -5.12
C GLU A 321 -1.69 2.93 -3.88
N ILE A 322 -0.90 2.49 -2.89
CA ILE A 322 -0.92 3.06 -1.53
C ILE A 322 -0.31 4.47 -1.48
N THR A 323 0.89 4.74 -2.03
CA THR A 323 1.41 6.13 -2.03
C THR A 323 0.46 7.10 -2.76
N PRO A 324 -0.06 6.78 -3.97
CA PRO A 324 -1.05 7.64 -4.61
C PRO A 324 -2.34 7.82 -3.79
N LEU A 325 -2.77 6.79 -3.06
CA LEU A 325 -3.91 6.89 -2.16
C LEU A 325 -3.62 7.86 -1.00
N PHE A 326 -2.42 7.84 -0.42
CA PHE A 326 -1.99 8.83 0.57
C PHE A 326 -1.95 10.24 -0.01
N PHE A 327 -1.51 10.41 -1.26
CA PHE A 327 -1.59 11.70 -1.96
C PHE A 327 -3.04 12.18 -2.07
N VAL A 328 -3.94 11.33 -2.56
CA VAL A 328 -5.35 11.70 -2.71
C VAL A 328 -5.95 12.03 -1.34
N GLY A 329 -5.65 11.24 -0.31
CA GLY A 329 -6.14 11.45 1.04
C GLY A 329 -5.68 12.76 1.64
N THR A 330 -4.37 13.03 1.61
CA THR A 330 -3.79 14.26 2.16
C THR A 330 -4.22 15.51 1.41
N THR A 331 -4.22 15.50 0.07
CA THR A 331 -4.64 16.66 -0.73
C THR A 331 -6.15 16.91 -0.64
N PHE A 332 -6.98 15.87 -0.54
CA PHE A 332 -8.41 16.06 -0.29
C PHE A 332 -8.70 16.53 1.14
N GLY A 333 -7.99 16.00 2.14
CA GLY A 333 -8.05 16.49 3.52
C GLY A 333 -7.65 17.96 3.64
N ASN A 334 -6.57 18.35 2.96
CA ASN A 334 -6.14 19.74 2.84
C ASN A 334 -7.23 20.63 2.21
N ALA A 335 -7.84 20.18 1.11
CA ALA A 335 -8.96 20.89 0.49
C ALA A 335 -10.17 21.03 1.44
N LEU A 336 -10.50 19.99 2.23
CA LEU A 336 -11.54 20.07 3.24
C LEU A 336 -11.21 21.05 4.36
N GLY A 337 -9.94 21.24 4.69
CA GLY A 337 -9.49 22.23 5.69
C GLY A 337 -9.79 23.68 5.32
N GLN A 338 -10.07 23.95 4.04
CA GLN A 338 -10.53 25.27 3.57
C GLN A 338 -12.03 25.49 3.83
N PHE A 339 -12.80 24.43 4.10
CA PHE A 339 -14.26 24.49 4.28
C PHE A 339 -14.74 24.06 5.67
N LEU A 340 -14.00 23.18 6.34
CA LEU A 340 -14.30 22.70 7.69
C LEU A 340 -13.49 23.48 8.72
N PRO A 341 -14.05 23.80 9.89
CA PRO A 341 -13.38 24.55 10.95
C PRO A 341 -12.40 23.67 11.75
N LEU A 342 -11.49 22.99 11.06
CA LEU A 342 -10.44 22.14 11.63
C LEU A 342 -9.09 22.51 11.00
N PRO A 343 -7.96 22.32 11.71
CA PRO A 343 -6.64 22.56 11.14
C PRO A 343 -6.42 21.76 9.86
N ILE A 344 -5.92 22.43 8.82
CA ILE A 344 -5.63 21.84 7.50
C ILE A 344 -4.68 20.64 7.65
N SER A 345 -3.67 20.77 8.50
CA SER A 345 -2.70 19.70 8.81
C SER A 345 -3.34 18.47 9.45
N LEU A 346 -4.32 18.66 10.35
CA LEU A 346 -5.10 17.59 10.96
C LEU A 346 -5.94 16.88 9.91
N LEU A 347 -6.67 17.62 9.06
CA LEU A 347 -7.49 17.02 8.02
C LEU A 347 -6.66 16.34 6.92
N ALA A 348 -5.49 16.86 6.58
CA ALA A 348 -4.55 16.19 5.69
C ALA A 348 -4.10 14.84 6.28
N GLY A 349 -3.69 14.82 7.56
CA GLY A 349 -3.30 13.60 8.26
C GLY A 349 -4.44 12.58 8.37
N LEU A 350 -5.64 13.03 8.75
CA LEU A 350 -6.84 12.18 8.80
C LEU A 350 -7.23 11.66 7.42
N GLY A 351 -7.10 12.48 6.38
CA GLY A 351 -7.34 12.08 5.00
C GLY A 351 -6.40 10.98 4.54
N LEU A 352 -5.10 11.09 4.86
CA LEU A 352 -4.10 10.05 4.58
C LEU A 352 -4.55 8.68 5.08
N VAL A 353 -4.88 8.60 6.37
CA VAL A 353 -5.18 7.33 7.05
C VAL A 353 -6.60 6.84 6.76
N SER A 354 -7.57 7.75 6.59
CA SER A 354 -8.97 7.37 6.37
C SER A 354 -9.22 6.89 4.94
N LEU A 355 -8.56 7.49 3.94
CA LEU A 355 -8.63 6.96 2.57
C LEU A 355 -8.03 5.56 2.50
N PHE A 356 -6.92 5.33 3.23
CA PHE A 356 -6.33 4.00 3.38
C PHE A 356 -7.28 3.03 4.06
N ALA A 357 -7.95 3.41 5.15
CA ALA A 357 -8.95 2.57 5.83
C ALA A 357 -10.08 2.15 4.87
N GLY A 358 -10.62 3.11 4.12
CA GLY A 358 -11.69 2.88 3.15
C GLY A 358 -11.27 1.97 2.00
N ALA A 359 -10.09 2.20 1.42
CA ALA A 359 -9.64 1.48 0.24
C ALA A 359 -9.06 0.09 0.56
N SER A 360 -8.24 -0.02 1.60
CA SER A 360 -7.61 -1.28 2.00
C SER A 360 -8.53 -2.21 2.78
N LYS A 361 -9.63 -1.68 3.32
CA LYS A 361 -10.51 -2.37 4.28
C LYS A 361 -9.80 -2.78 5.57
N ALA A 362 -8.80 -2.01 5.97
CA ALA A 362 -7.99 -2.23 7.17
C ALA A 362 -8.09 -1.03 8.15
N PRO A 363 -9.25 -0.80 8.79
CA PRO A 363 -9.43 0.33 9.69
C PRO A 363 -8.54 0.26 10.94
N LEU A 364 -8.25 -0.92 11.50
CA LEU A 364 -7.40 -1.04 12.69
C LEU A 364 -5.95 -0.66 12.35
N THR A 365 -5.46 -1.15 11.22
CA THR A 365 -4.16 -0.77 10.66
C THR A 365 -4.10 0.75 10.48
N SER A 366 -5.16 1.35 9.95
CA SER A 366 -5.19 2.79 9.66
C SER A 366 -5.19 3.65 10.93
N ILE A 367 -5.85 3.20 12.01
CA ILE A 367 -5.82 3.87 13.31
C ILE A 367 -4.41 3.79 13.91
N VAL A 368 -3.77 2.62 13.87
CA VAL A 368 -2.39 2.47 14.39
C VAL A 368 -1.38 3.21 13.52
N LEU A 369 -1.60 3.23 12.20
CA LEU A 369 -0.84 4.06 11.26
C LEU A 369 -0.93 5.54 11.64
N ALA A 370 -2.12 6.04 12.00
CA ALA A 370 -2.26 7.42 12.46
C ALA A 370 -1.45 7.69 13.73
N ILE A 371 -1.49 6.78 14.70
CA ILE A 371 -0.78 6.91 15.97
C ILE A 371 0.75 6.93 15.75
N GLU A 372 1.29 6.04 14.92
CA GLU A 372 2.74 6.04 14.64
C GLU A 372 3.19 7.24 13.81
N LEU A 373 2.33 7.78 12.93
CA LEU A 373 2.66 8.95 12.12
C LEU A 373 2.58 10.28 12.87
N PHE A 374 1.58 10.43 13.75
CA PHE A 374 1.21 11.74 14.31
C PHE A 374 1.14 11.77 15.84
N GLY A 375 1.40 10.65 16.53
CA GLY A 375 1.33 10.54 17.98
C GLY A 375 -0.04 10.09 18.51
N ALA A 376 -0.13 9.86 19.82
CA ALA A 376 -1.32 9.29 20.45
C ALA A 376 -2.55 10.21 20.41
N ASP A 377 -2.34 11.54 20.35
CA ASP A 377 -3.42 12.52 20.40
C ASP A 377 -4.36 12.44 19.19
N ILE A 378 -3.87 11.99 18.03
CA ILE A 378 -4.72 11.82 16.83
C ILE A 378 -5.70 10.65 16.95
N ALA A 379 -5.47 9.72 17.90
CA ALA A 379 -6.15 8.43 17.92
C ALA A 379 -7.68 8.59 17.87
N GLN A 380 -8.26 9.45 18.71
CA GLN A 380 -9.71 9.63 18.80
C GLN A 380 -10.31 10.18 17.49
N TYR A 381 -9.61 11.12 16.84
CA TYR A 381 -10.01 11.68 15.54
C TYR A 381 -9.94 10.60 14.45
N ALA A 382 -8.84 9.84 14.42
CA ALA A 382 -8.62 8.77 13.45
C ALA A 382 -9.62 7.63 13.62
N VAL A 383 -10.03 7.27 14.85
CA VAL A 383 -11.08 6.27 15.07
C VAL A 383 -12.37 6.68 14.37
N ILE A 384 -12.81 7.94 14.54
CA ILE A 384 -14.05 8.43 13.93
C ILE A 384 -13.94 8.40 12.40
N THR A 385 -12.90 9.01 11.84
CA THR A 385 -12.80 9.16 10.38
C THR A 385 -12.49 7.86 9.66
N CYS A 386 -11.60 7.00 10.20
CA CYS A 386 -11.25 5.72 9.58
C CYS A 386 -12.42 4.73 9.59
N LEU A 387 -13.18 4.63 10.69
CA LEU A 387 -14.34 3.73 10.76
C LEU A 387 -15.45 4.19 9.82
N LEU A 388 -15.74 5.50 9.78
CA LEU A 388 -16.73 6.04 8.83
C LEU A 388 -16.28 5.84 7.38
N ALA A 389 -15.00 6.09 7.07
CA ALA A 389 -14.47 5.87 5.73
C ALA A 389 -14.52 4.40 5.31
N TYR A 390 -14.22 3.48 6.23
CA TYR A 390 -14.36 2.04 6.03
C TYR A 390 -15.81 1.63 5.69
N LEU A 391 -16.79 2.12 6.46
CA LEU A 391 -18.20 1.81 6.25
C LEU A 391 -18.72 2.42 4.93
N PHE A 392 -18.42 3.69 4.68
CA PHE A 392 -19.02 4.44 3.56
C PHE A 392 -18.38 4.12 2.20
N SER A 393 -17.15 3.61 2.19
CA SER A 393 -16.52 3.07 0.99
C SER A 393 -17.18 1.78 0.49
N GLY A 394 -18.05 1.15 1.28
CA GLY A 394 -18.89 0.00 0.89
C GLY A 394 -18.07 -1.26 0.59
N ASN A 395 -18.47 -2.02 -0.45
CA ASN A 395 -17.79 -3.26 -0.82
C ASN A 395 -16.64 -3.08 -1.83
N CYS A 396 -16.30 -1.83 -2.18
CA CYS A 396 -15.15 -1.55 -3.03
C CYS A 396 -13.89 -1.54 -2.18
N GLY A 397 -12.95 -2.45 -2.46
CA GLY A 397 -11.67 -2.54 -1.74
C GLY A 397 -10.55 -3.00 -2.67
N LEU A 398 -9.31 -2.63 -2.34
CA LEU A 398 -8.11 -3.00 -3.09
C LEU A 398 -7.92 -4.52 -3.15
N TYR A 399 -8.23 -5.22 -2.06
CA TYR A 399 -7.87 -6.63 -1.88
C TYR A 399 -9.07 -7.60 -1.84
N ILE A 400 -10.30 -7.11 -2.06
CA ILE A 400 -11.50 -7.95 -2.04
C ILE A 400 -11.53 -8.85 -3.29
N GLN A 401 -11.57 -10.16 -3.08
CA GLN A 401 -11.87 -11.11 -4.16
C GLN A 401 -13.26 -10.80 -4.73
N GLN A 402 -13.33 -10.37 -5.99
CA GLN A 402 -14.57 -10.03 -6.68
C GLN A 402 -15.51 -11.24 -6.91
N ASN A 403 -15.13 -12.45 -6.49
CA ASN A 403 -15.90 -13.69 -6.65
C ASN A 403 -17.03 -13.90 -5.64
N LEU A 404 -17.24 -13.01 -4.67
CA LEU A 404 -18.38 -13.11 -3.75
C LEU A 404 -19.74 -12.73 -4.39
N LYS A 405 -19.77 -12.37 -5.69
CA LYS A 405 -21.00 -12.03 -6.43
C LYS A 405 -21.50 -13.06 -7.44
N LEU A 406 -20.88 -14.25 -7.55
CA LEU A 406 -21.32 -15.29 -8.51
C LEU A 406 -21.75 -16.60 -7.83
N ARG A 407 -22.19 -16.56 -6.57
CA ARG A 407 -22.66 -17.74 -5.83
C ARG A 407 -23.99 -17.53 -5.09
N GLY A 408 -24.76 -16.53 -5.50
CA GLY A 408 -26.05 -16.16 -4.90
C GLY A 408 -27.23 -16.15 -5.87
N GLU A 409 -27.07 -16.72 -7.06
CA GLU A 409 -28.16 -16.96 -8.02
C GLU A 409 -27.88 -18.31 -8.72
N GLU A 410 -28.18 -19.40 -8.02
CA GLU A 410 -28.63 -20.68 -8.61
C GLU A 410 -29.78 -21.21 -7.76
#